data_AF-A0A1C6KV39-F1
#
_entry.id   AF-A0A1C6KV39-F1
#
_cell.length_a   1.000
_cell.length_b   1.000
_cell.length_c   1.000
_cell.angle_alpha   90.00
_cell.angle_beta   90.00
_cell.angle_gamma   90.00
#
_symmetry.space_group_name_H-M   'P 1'
#
loop_
_entity.id
_entity.type
_entity.pdbx_description
1 polymer ?
#
loop_
_entity_poly.entity_id
_entity_poly.type
_entity_poly.pdbx_seq_one_letter_code
_entity_poly.pdbx_strand_id
1 'polypeptide(L)'
;MEIKIKLYKELTIAMLESLQDEDYEGFDLLVEEREEFIKVLIGNDEMNSFKLVYDREKLRDLELEIKSLLDRKIQDTKKEIKEYKVSIQGNKLYNNIKKENLNIFSKKV
;
A
#
# COMPACT_ATOMS: atom_id res chain seq x y z
N MET A 1 22.41 7.34 -20.61
CA MET A 1 21.05 7.78 -20.20
C MET A 1 20.01 6.72 -20.51
N GLU A 2 19.96 6.17 -21.72
CA GLU A 2 19.00 5.11 -22.12
C GLU A 2 19.01 3.87 -21.21
N ILE A 3 20.19 3.40 -20.80
CA ILE A 3 20.28 2.26 -19.87
C ILE A 3 19.65 2.62 -18.51
N LYS A 4 19.93 3.82 -18.00
CA LYS A 4 19.40 4.30 -16.71
C LYS A 4 17.87 4.44 -16.76
N ILE A 5 17.31 4.96 -17.86
CA ILE A 5 15.85 5.07 -17.97
C ILE A 5 15.18 3.70 -18.07
N LYS A 6 15.80 2.75 -18.77
CA LYS A 6 15.31 1.37 -18.86
C LYS A 6 15.29 0.70 -17.48
N LEU A 7 16.38 0.82 -16.72
CA LEU A 7 16.45 0.29 -15.36
C LEU A 7 15.39 0.91 -14.44
N TYR A 8 15.22 2.24 -14.49
CA TYR A 8 14.18 2.91 -13.72
C TYR A 8 12.78 2.43 -14.09
N LYS A 9 12.53 2.17 -15.39
CA LYS A 9 11.27 1.62 -15.87
C LYS A 9 11.02 0.22 -15.36
N GLU A 10 12.02 -0.66 -15.46
CA GLU A 10 11.96 -2.03 -14.95
C GLU A 10 11.68 -2.04 -13.45
N LEU A 11 12.37 -1.17 -12.69
CA LEU A 11 12.12 -0.98 -11.26
C LEU A 11 10.68 -0.52 -10.99
N THR A 12 10.17 0.44 -11.76
CA THR A 12 8.79 0.93 -11.63
C THR A 12 7.77 -0.17 -11.93
N ILE A 13 8.04 -1.02 -12.93
CA ILE A 13 7.16 -2.15 -13.26
C ILE A 13 7.19 -3.19 -12.13
N ALA A 14 8.36 -3.55 -11.62
CA ALA A 14 8.49 -4.47 -10.49
C ALA A 14 7.74 -3.96 -9.25
N MET A 15 7.81 -2.67 -8.96
CA MET A 15 7.04 -2.04 -7.89
C MET A 15 5.53 -2.20 -8.08
N LEU A 16 5.04 -2.05 -9.31
CA LEU A 16 3.62 -2.24 -9.62
C LEU A 16 3.20 -3.71 -9.44
N GLU A 17 4.02 -4.65 -9.90
CA GLU A 17 3.79 -6.09 -9.76
C GLU A 17 3.75 -6.50 -8.28
N SER A 18 4.73 -6.08 -7.46
CA SER A 18 4.73 -6.35 -6.01
C SER A 18 3.47 -5.84 -5.31
N LEU A 19 2.95 -4.67 -5.69
CA LEU A 19 1.68 -4.15 -5.13
C LEU A 19 0.45 -4.94 -5.59
N GLN A 20 0.45 -5.44 -6.83
CA GLN A 20 -0.64 -6.26 -7.34
C GLN A 20 -0.68 -7.62 -6.65
N ASP A 21 0.49 -8.19 -6.37
CA ASP A 21 0.67 -9.47 -5.68
C ASP A 21 0.57 -9.36 -4.16
N GLU A 22 0.36 -8.14 -3.63
CA GLU A 22 0.32 -7.84 -2.18
C GLU A 22 1.62 -8.20 -1.44
N ASP A 23 2.74 -8.25 -2.16
CA ASP A 23 4.09 -8.40 -1.62
C ASP A 23 4.62 -7.03 -1.14
N TYR A 24 4.16 -6.62 0.04
CA TYR A 24 4.55 -5.33 0.62
C TYR A 24 6.01 -5.28 1.08
N GLU A 25 6.57 -6.41 1.53
CA GLU A 25 7.99 -6.48 1.91
C GLU A 25 8.89 -6.30 0.68
N GLY A 26 8.57 -6.98 -0.44
CA GLY A 26 9.25 -6.77 -1.71
C GLY A 26 9.07 -5.34 -2.24
N PHE A 27 7.87 -4.78 -2.13
CA PHE A 27 7.62 -3.39 -2.52
C PHE A 27 8.50 -2.39 -1.76
N ASP A 28 8.63 -2.53 -0.44
CA ASP A 28 9.43 -1.64 0.39
C ASP A 28 10.92 -1.67 -0.02
N LEU A 29 11.46 -2.86 -0.31
CA LEU A 29 12.83 -2.98 -0.83
C LEU A 29 13.02 -2.27 -2.17
N LEU A 30 12.04 -2.36 -3.07
CA LEU A 30 12.09 -1.68 -4.37
C LEU A 30 11.98 -0.15 -4.23
N VAL A 31 11.24 0.34 -3.23
CA VAL A 31 11.20 1.78 -2.89
C VAL A 31 12.59 2.26 -2.47
N GLU A 32 13.27 1.52 -1.59
CA GLU A 32 14.64 1.84 -1.16
C GLU A 32 15.62 1.85 -2.35
N GLU A 33 15.54 0.85 -3.23
CA GLU A 33 16.37 0.79 -4.44
C GLU A 33 16.14 2.00 -5.35
N ARG A 34 14.88 2.44 -5.49
CA ARG A 34 14.54 3.63 -6.27
C ARG A 34 15.12 4.90 -5.65
N GLU A 35 15.07 5.03 -4.33
CA GLU A 35 15.67 6.17 -3.63
C GLU A 35 17.19 6.23 -3.85
N GLU A 36 17.88 5.10 -3.75
CA GLU A 36 19.32 5.03 -4.02
C GLU A 36 19.64 5.39 -5.49
N PHE A 37 18.84 4.89 -6.43
CA PHE A 37 18.98 5.26 -7.84
C PHE A 37 18.86 6.78 -8.05
N ILE A 38 17.86 7.41 -7.42
CA ILE A 38 17.66 8.87 -7.50
C ILE A 38 18.83 9.62 -6.86
N LYS A 39 19.34 9.16 -5.70
CA LYS A 39 20.53 9.75 -5.05
C LYS A 39 21.75 9.71 -5.98
N VAL A 40 21.96 8.60 -6.70
CA VAL A 40 23.04 8.47 -7.69
C VAL A 40 22.87 9.46 -8.85
N LEU A 41 21.66 9.64 -9.37
CA LEU A 41 21.40 10.63 -10.42
C LEU A 41 21.70 12.05 -9.97
N ILE A 42 21.31 12.40 -8.73
CA ILE A 42 21.57 13.71 -8.14
C ILE A 42 23.09 13.91 -7.95
N GLY A 43 23.78 12.92 -7.36
CA GLY A 43 25.21 12.99 -7.11
C GLY A 43 26.05 13.15 -8.38
N ASN A 44 25.56 12.65 -9.51
CA ASN A 44 26.23 12.75 -10.82
C ASN A 44 25.78 13.96 -11.66
N ASP A 45 24.93 14.85 -11.14
CA ASP A 45 24.33 15.99 -11.88
C ASP A 45 23.58 15.57 -13.16
N GLU A 46 23.00 14.37 -13.16
CA GLU A 46 22.31 13.81 -14.34
C GLU A 46 20.80 14.06 -14.31
N MET A 47 20.26 14.58 -13.21
CA MET A 47 18.82 14.66 -12.95
C MET A 47 18.04 15.40 -14.05
N ASN A 48 18.60 16.51 -14.55
CA ASN A 48 17.97 17.27 -15.64
C ASN A 48 17.88 16.47 -16.94
N SER A 49 18.98 15.78 -17.30
CA SER A 49 19.01 14.95 -18.50
C SER A 49 18.11 13.72 -18.39
N PHE A 50 18.04 13.13 -17.19
CA PHE A 50 17.15 12.02 -16.90
C PHE A 50 15.67 12.43 -17.02
N LYS A 51 15.28 13.57 -16.43
CA LYS A 51 13.91 14.09 -16.47
C LYS A 51 13.39 14.26 -17.90
N LEU A 52 14.23 14.78 -18.81
CA LEU A 52 13.86 14.95 -20.22
C LEU A 52 13.51 13.62 -20.92
N VAL A 53 14.20 12.54 -20.55
CA VAL A 53 13.93 11.21 -21.09
C VAL A 53 12.75 10.55 -20.37
N TYR A 54 12.64 10.72 -19.05
CA TYR A 54 11.51 10.27 -18.24
C TYR A 54 10.17 10.78 -18.78
N ASP A 55 10.09 12.08 -19.09
CA ASP A 55 8.87 12.69 -19.63
C ASP A 55 8.56 12.14 -21.04
N ARG A 56 9.58 11.91 -21.86
CA ARG A 56 9.44 11.34 -23.22
C ARG A 56 8.94 9.89 -23.19
N GLU A 57 9.47 9.09 -22.28
CA GLU A 57 9.11 7.68 -22.11
C GLU A 57 7.77 7.48 -21.38
N LYS A 58 7.10 8.57 -20.98
CA LYS A 58 5.81 8.56 -20.26
C LYS A 58 5.83 7.71 -18.98
N LEU A 59 6.97 7.66 -18.30
CA LEU A 59 7.13 6.92 -17.06
C LEU A 59 6.21 7.41 -15.93
N ARG A 60 5.81 8.68 -16.02
CA ARG A 60 4.83 9.28 -15.12
C ARG A 60 3.50 8.55 -15.07
N ASP A 61 3.06 7.94 -16.18
CA ASP A 61 1.79 7.24 -16.22
C ASP A 61 1.83 5.98 -15.33
N LEU A 62 2.95 5.25 -15.34
CA LEU A 62 3.18 4.09 -14.47
C LEU A 62 3.24 4.48 -13.00
N GLU A 63 3.89 5.60 -12.67
CA GLU A 63 3.96 6.08 -11.28
C GLU A 63 2.59 6.53 -10.75
N LEU A 64 1.76 7.12 -11.61
CA LEU A 64 0.38 7.46 -11.26
C LEU A 64 -0.47 6.21 -11.01
N GLU A 65 -0.21 5.13 -11.74
CA GLU A 65 -0.87 3.84 -11.52
C GLU A 65 -0.50 3.24 -10.16
N ILE A 66 0.79 3.20 -9.81
CA ILE A 66 1.27 2.79 -8.48
C ILE A 66 0.57 3.59 -7.38
N LYS A 67 0.57 4.92 -7.51
CA LYS A 67 -0.09 5.80 -6.54
C LYS A 67 -1.58 5.47 -6.41
N SER A 68 -2.29 5.32 -7.53
CA SER A 68 -3.71 5.01 -7.51
C SER A 68 -4.00 3.65 -6.88
N LEU A 69 -3.13 2.67 -7.08
CA LEU A 69 -3.26 1.34 -6.51
C LEU A 69 -3.06 1.38 -4.99
N LEU A 70 -2.01 2.05 -4.52
CA LEU A 70 -1.76 2.29 -3.09
C LEU A 70 -2.95 2.98 -2.42
N ASP A 71 -3.45 4.06 -3.02
CA ASP A 71 -4.60 4.80 -2.50
C ASP A 71 -5.82 3.88 -2.33
N ARG A 72 -6.09 3.01 -3.32
CA ARG A 72 -7.19 2.04 -3.28
C ARG A 72 -6.99 1.02 -2.15
N LYS A 73 -5.82 0.38 -2.07
CA LYS A 73 -5.48 -0.60 -1.03
C LYS A 73 -5.63 0.01 0.37
N ILE A 74 -5.17 1.25 0.58
CA ILE A 74 -5.32 1.96 1.84
C ILE A 74 -6.81 2.15 2.22
N GLN A 75 -7.68 2.49 1.25
CA GLN A 75 -9.11 2.62 1.53
C GLN A 75 -9.76 1.27 1.86
N ASP A 76 -9.38 0.22 1.14
CA ASP A 76 -9.89 -1.13 1.38
C ASP A 76 -9.50 -1.62 2.78
N THR A 77 -8.22 -1.48 3.17
CA THR A 77 -7.76 -1.82 4.53
C THR A 77 -8.48 -1.01 5.60
N LYS A 78 -8.74 0.30 5.38
CA LYS A 78 -9.52 1.12 6.34
C LYS A 78 -10.95 0.59 6.50
N LYS A 79 -11.57 0.16 5.41
CA LYS A 79 -12.91 -0.44 5.43
C LYS A 79 -12.91 -1.76 6.20
N GLU A 80 -11.95 -2.64 5.93
CA GLU A 80 -11.81 -3.91 6.65
C GLU A 80 -11.62 -3.71 8.16
N ILE A 81 -10.75 -2.78 8.57
CA ILE A 81 -10.55 -2.44 9.98
C ILE A 81 -11.86 -1.96 10.62
N LYS A 82 -12.65 -1.15 9.90
CA LYS A 82 -13.94 -0.67 10.40
C LYS A 82 -14.93 -1.82 10.56
N GLU A 83 -15.05 -2.70 9.58
CA GLU A 83 -15.93 -3.87 9.62
C GLU A 83 -15.54 -4.83 10.75
N TYR A 84 -14.25 -5.09 10.93
CA TYR A 84 -13.73 -5.89 12.04
C TYR A 84 -14.09 -5.30 13.40
N LYS A 85 -13.96 -3.98 13.57
CA LYS A 85 -14.38 -3.29 14.81
C LYS A 85 -15.87 -3.44 15.09
N VAL A 86 -16.72 -3.33 14.07
CA VAL A 86 -18.17 -3.53 14.19
C VAL A 86 -18.47 -4.97 14.60
N SER A 87 -17.82 -5.96 13.99
CA SER A 87 -17.96 -7.37 14.34
C SER A 87 -17.61 -7.65 15.81
N ILE A 88 -16.49 -7.10 16.30
CA ILE A 88 -16.10 -7.20 17.72
C ILE A 88 -17.17 -6.60 18.64
N GLN A 89 -17.72 -5.43 18.29
CA GLN A 89 -18.77 -4.79 19.07
C GLN A 89 -20.06 -5.62 19.12
N GLY A 90 -20.50 -6.17 17.98
CA GLY A 90 -21.63 -7.08 17.90
C GLY A 90 -21.44 -8.34 18.76
N ASN A 91 -20.26 -8.95 18.69
CA ASN A 91 -19.91 -10.12 19.51
C ASN A 91 -19.90 -9.80 21.01
N LYS A 92 -19.40 -8.62 21.41
CA LYS A 92 -19.46 -8.15 22.80
C LYS A 92 -20.91 -7.98 23.27
N LEU A 93 -21.78 -7.36 22.46
CA LEU A 93 -23.19 -7.17 22.77
C LEU A 93 -23.90 -8.52 22.93
N TYR A 94 -23.70 -9.45 22.01
CA TYR A 94 -24.30 -10.79 22.08
C TYR A 94 -23.87 -11.56 23.34
N ASN A 95 -22.57 -11.51 23.67
CA ASN A 95 -22.06 -12.13 24.89
C ASN A 95 -22.61 -11.50 26.17
N ASN A 96 -22.83 -10.18 26.17
CA ASN A 96 -23.42 -9.48 27.31
C ASN A 96 -24.91 -9.81 27.48
N ILE A 97 -25.69 -9.86 26.40
CA ILE A 97 -27.10 -10.28 26.44
C ILE A 97 -27.22 -11.72 26.96
N LYS A 98 -26.33 -12.63 26.56
CA LYS A 98 -26.32 -14.02 27.06
C LYS A 98 -26.03 -14.08 28.58
N LYS A 99 -25.13 -13.22 29.09
CA LYS A 99 -24.84 -13.10 30.53
C LYS A 99 -25.99 -12.48 31.32
N GLU A 100 -26.65 -11.45 30.79
CA GLU A 100 -27.84 -10.87 31.41
C GLU A 100 -28.99 -11.87 31.45
N ASN A 101 -29.22 -12.62 30.36
CA ASN A 101 -30.23 -13.68 30.29
C ASN A 101 -29.98 -14.82 31.31
N LEU A 102 -28.72 -15.16 31.60
CA LEU A 102 -28.38 -16.11 32.69
C LEU A 102 -28.73 -15.56 34.08
N ASN A 103 -28.67 -14.24 34.29
CA ASN A 103 -28.96 -13.59 35.57
C ASN A 103 -30.45 -13.33 35.84
N ILE A 104 -31.31 -13.39 34.82
CA ILE A 104 -32.77 -13.24 35.00
C ILE A 104 -33.42 -14.55 35.50
N PHE A 105 -32.85 -15.71 35.15
CA PHE A 105 -33.30 -17.01 35.66
C PHE A 105 -32.74 -17.36 37.05
N SER A 106 -31.76 -16.61 37.56
CA SER A 106 -31.18 -16.82 38.89
C SER A 106 -31.79 -15.95 39.99
N LYS A 107 -32.65 -14.98 39.66
CA LYS A 107 -33.47 -14.27 40.66
C LYS A 107 -34.59 -15.19 41.14
N LYS A 108 -34.32 -15.95 42.21
CA LYS A 108 -35.34 -16.60 43.03
C LYS A 108 -36.35 -15.55 43.50
N VAL A 109 -37.63 -15.80 43.21
CA VAL A 109 -38.79 -15.25 43.95
C VAL A 109 -38.90 -15.99 45.27
#